data_AF-A0A812BRV1-F1
#
_entry.id   AF-A0A812BRV1-F1
#
_cell.length_a   1.000
_cell.length_b   1.000
_cell.length_c   1.000
_cell.angle_alpha   90.00
_cell.angle_beta   90.00
_cell.angle_gamma   90.00
#
_symmetry.space_group_name_H-M   'P 1'
#
loop_
_entity.id
_entity.type
_entity.pdbx_description
1 polymer ?
#
loop_
_entity_poly.entity_id
_entity_poly.type
_entity_poly.pdbx_seq_one_letter_code
_entity_poly.pdbx_strand_id
1 'polypeptide(L)'
;MYRDMEEEFKAFDSELGHIQNNLFQLAPIDTETMQSSLLKVESPIVTDSGGNKKLALRFDVSNFKPDEIEVKTKENVLYVHAKHEENTPEKKVFREFSKQYSLPKSVDPAKLKSMLTKDGVLHIEAPAPEAIAPKPELYLFYIRFLSIYLSIYLSIYLSFFLSFFLSFFSSLSNNNKYTYVAASHPLKESV
;
A
#
# COMPACT_ATOMS: atom_id res chain seq x y z
N MET A 1 3.14 -23.36 -27.87
CA MET A 1 3.52 -22.81 -26.55
C MET A 1 3.18 -21.33 -26.40
N TYR A 2 3.64 -20.39 -27.25
CA TYR A 2 3.17 -18.98 -27.18
C TYR A 2 1.81 -18.73 -27.87
N ARG A 3 1.48 -19.51 -28.90
CA ARG A 3 0.18 -19.42 -29.60
C ARG A 3 -1.00 -19.95 -28.77
N ASP A 4 -0.75 -20.94 -27.92
CA ASP A 4 -1.79 -21.58 -27.11
C ASP A 4 -2.30 -20.63 -26.01
N MET A 5 -1.40 -19.85 -25.40
CA MET A 5 -1.80 -18.84 -24.40
C MET A 5 -2.62 -17.70 -25.01
N GLU A 6 -2.37 -17.32 -26.26
CA GLU A 6 -3.10 -16.23 -26.92
C GLU A 6 -4.51 -16.66 -27.34
N GLU A 7 -4.69 -17.95 -27.66
CA GLU A 7 -6.01 -18.56 -27.86
C GLU A 7 -6.77 -18.70 -26.53
N GLU A 8 -6.11 -19.07 -25.43
CA GLU A 8 -6.72 -19.07 -24.09
C GLU A 8 -7.12 -17.66 -23.63
N PHE A 9 -6.29 -16.65 -23.90
CA PHE A 9 -6.60 -15.26 -23.52
C PHE A 9 -7.80 -14.71 -24.32
N LYS A 10 -7.88 -15.04 -25.62
CA LYS A 10 -9.03 -14.68 -26.47
C LYS A 10 -10.29 -15.43 -26.08
N ALA A 11 -10.18 -16.70 -25.70
CA ALA A 11 -11.32 -17.48 -25.21
C ALA A 11 -11.85 -16.92 -23.88
N PHE A 12 -10.95 -16.52 -22.98
CA PHE A 12 -11.29 -15.89 -21.71
C PHE A 12 -11.97 -14.52 -21.89
N ASP A 13 -11.45 -13.67 -22.79
CA ASP A 13 -12.08 -12.37 -23.09
C ASP A 13 -13.48 -12.54 -23.71
N SER A 14 -13.66 -13.56 -24.55
CA SER A 14 -14.97 -13.90 -25.11
C SER A 14 -15.95 -14.37 -24.03
N GLU A 15 -15.51 -15.18 -23.07
CA GLU A 15 -16.32 -15.60 -21.92
C GLU A 15 -16.71 -14.42 -21.03
N LEU A 16 -15.80 -13.49 -20.76
CA LEU A 16 -16.10 -12.29 -19.97
C LEU A 16 -17.16 -11.39 -20.63
N GLY A 17 -17.18 -11.32 -21.96
CA GLY A 17 -18.23 -10.61 -22.70
C GLY A 17 -19.61 -11.26 -22.54
N HIS A 18 -19.68 -12.60 -22.50
CA HIS A 18 -20.93 -13.33 -22.28
C HIS A 18 -21.41 -13.29 -20.82
N ILE A 19 -20.48 -13.23 -19.86
CA ILE A 19 -20.78 -13.05 -18.44
C ILE A 19 -21.37 -11.67 -18.17
N GLN A 20 -20.87 -10.61 -18.84
CA GLN A 20 -21.45 -9.28 -18.72
C GLN A 20 -22.91 -9.25 -19.20
N ASN A 21 -23.22 -9.88 -20.34
CA ASN A 21 -24.59 -9.88 -20.87
C ASN A 21 -25.60 -10.67 -20.02
N ASN A 22 -25.16 -11.74 -19.34
CA ASN A 22 -25.99 -12.47 -18.38
C ASN A 22 -26.03 -11.83 -16.98
N LEU A 23 -25.05 -10.99 -16.63
CA LEU A 23 -25.09 -10.17 -15.41
C LEU A 23 -26.23 -9.13 -15.44
N PHE A 24 -26.64 -8.69 -16.64
CA PHE A 24 -27.66 -7.65 -16.82
C PHE A 24 -29.11 -8.18 -16.89
N GLN A 25 -29.34 -9.49 -16.79
CA GLN A 25 -30.69 -10.10 -16.85
C GLN A 25 -31.16 -10.72 -15.53
N LEU A 26 -30.32 -10.74 -14.50
CA LEU A 26 -30.77 -11.02 -13.13
C LEU A 26 -31.20 -9.70 -12.49
N ALA A 27 -32.43 -9.69 -11.98
CA ALA A 27 -33.15 -8.68 -11.19
C ALA A 27 -32.33 -7.50 -10.61
N PRO A 28 -32.91 -6.29 -10.49
CA PRO A 28 -32.19 -5.09 -10.11
C PRO A 28 -31.43 -5.30 -8.80
N ILE A 29 -30.11 -5.37 -8.90
CA ILE A 29 -29.21 -5.26 -7.77
C ILE A 29 -29.30 -3.80 -7.35
N ASP A 30 -30.08 -3.57 -6.31
CA ASP A 30 -30.09 -2.37 -5.49
C ASP A 30 -28.65 -1.92 -5.26
N THR A 31 -28.35 -0.79 -5.89
CA THR A 31 -27.02 -0.28 -6.23
C THR A 31 -26.27 0.25 -5.01
N GLU A 32 -26.80 0.06 -3.81
CA GLU A 32 -26.23 0.53 -2.55
C GLU A 32 -25.37 -0.52 -1.84
N THR A 33 -25.51 -1.82 -2.17
CA THR A 33 -24.89 -2.89 -1.35
C THR A 33 -23.57 -3.45 -1.93
N MET A 34 -23.18 -3.10 -3.16
CA MET A 34 -21.97 -3.66 -3.82
C MET A 34 -20.83 -2.65 -4.04
N GLN A 35 -21.00 -1.36 -3.71
CA GLN A 35 -19.89 -0.39 -3.69
C GLN A 35 -19.01 -0.47 -2.43
N SER A 36 -19.24 -1.44 -1.55
CA SER A 36 -18.53 -1.55 -0.28
C SER A 36 -17.10 -2.12 -0.38
N SER A 37 -16.61 -2.53 -1.55
CA SER A 37 -15.39 -3.35 -1.60
C SER A 37 -14.15 -2.74 -2.25
N LEU A 38 -14.18 -1.71 -3.12
CA LEU A 38 -12.94 -1.23 -3.76
C LEU A 38 -12.88 0.29 -4.01
N LEU A 39 -12.52 1.03 -2.97
CA LEU A 39 -12.10 2.45 -2.97
C LEU A 39 -13.18 3.50 -2.63
N LYS A 40 -13.74 3.40 -1.41
CA LYS A 40 -13.91 4.62 -0.59
C LYS A 40 -13.31 4.38 0.78
N VAL A 41 -11.98 4.36 0.84
CA VAL A 41 -11.27 4.61 2.09
C VAL A 41 -11.41 6.11 2.35
N GLU A 42 -12.60 6.53 2.79
CA GLU A 42 -12.65 7.70 3.68
C GLU A 42 -11.79 7.30 4.86
N SER A 43 -10.55 7.80 4.90
CA SER A 43 -9.66 7.58 6.03
C SER A 43 -10.41 8.05 7.27
N PRO A 44 -10.86 7.14 8.15
CA PRO A 44 -11.75 7.51 9.22
C PRO A 44 -10.98 8.23 10.33
N ILE A 45 -9.66 8.36 10.19
CA ILE A 45 -8.82 9.23 11.01
C ILE A 45 -8.84 10.63 10.40
N VAL A 46 -9.48 11.56 11.09
CA VAL A 46 -9.53 12.98 10.74
C VAL A 46 -8.68 13.79 11.73
N THR A 47 -8.20 14.95 11.30
CA THR A 47 -7.48 15.89 12.16
C THR A 47 -8.45 16.97 12.65
N ASP A 48 -8.47 17.23 13.96
CA ASP A 48 -9.25 18.32 14.54
C ASP A 48 -8.57 19.69 14.31
N SER A 49 -9.25 20.78 14.69
CA SER A 49 -8.72 22.15 14.57
C SER A 49 -7.46 22.40 15.42
N GLY A 50 -7.19 21.56 16.41
CA GLY A 50 -6.00 21.61 17.26
C GLY A 50 -4.84 20.76 16.73
N GLY A 51 -4.99 20.11 15.57
CA GLY A 51 -3.98 19.21 15.02
C GLY A 51 -4.01 17.79 15.57
N ASN A 52 -4.94 17.46 16.47
CA ASN A 52 -5.04 16.12 17.04
C ASN A 52 -5.78 15.18 16.07
N LYS A 53 -5.34 13.93 16.02
CA LYS A 53 -6.01 12.90 15.22
C LYS A 53 -7.18 12.31 16.02
N LYS A 54 -8.30 12.10 15.35
CA LYS A 54 -9.46 11.39 15.90
C LYS A 54 -10.04 10.43 14.88
N LEU A 55 -10.51 9.29 15.36
CA LEU A 55 -11.41 8.45 14.59
C LEU A 55 -12.77 9.17 14.50
N ALA A 56 -13.34 9.21 13.30
CA ALA A 56 -14.66 9.73 13.01
C ALA A 56 -15.34 8.85 11.96
N LEU A 57 -16.34 8.09 12.40
CA LEU A 57 -17.18 7.23 11.57
C LEU A 57 -18.60 7.80 11.51
N ARG A 58 -19.27 7.59 10.39
CA ARG A 58 -20.66 8.04 10.16
C ARG A 58 -21.46 6.90 9.54
N PHE A 59 -22.65 6.66 10.07
CA PHE A 59 -23.59 5.66 9.58
C PHE A 59 -24.95 6.33 9.37
N ASP A 60 -25.52 6.23 8.17
CA ASP A 60 -26.89 6.66 7.94
C ASP A 60 -27.85 5.60 8.49
N VAL A 61 -28.62 5.99 9.50
CA VAL A 61 -29.62 5.18 10.20
C VAL A 61 -30.96 5.92 10.29
N SER A 62 -31.21 6.83 9.34
CA SER A 62 -32.41 7.70 9.30
C SER A 62 -33.74 6.95 9.25
N ASN A 63 -33.73 5.71 8.80
CA ASN A 63 -34.91 4.84 8.73
C ASN A 63 -35.26 4.13 10.04
N PHE A 64 -34.49 4.36 11.12
CA PHE A 64 -34.61 3.67 12.40
C PHE A 64 -34.80 4.67 13.54
N LYS A 65 -35.54 4.26 14.57
CA LYS A 65 -35.67 5.05 15.80
C LYS A 65 -34.40 4.95 16.64
N PRO A 66 -34.08 5.96 17.48
CA PRO A 66 -32.93 5.89 18.39
C PRO A 66 -32.89 4.62 19.25
N ASP A 67 -34.04 4.17 19.73
CA ASP A 67 -34.18 2.99 20.60
C ASP A 67 -34.01 1.65 19.83
N GLU A 68 -34.04 1.68 18.50
CA GLU A 68 -33.87 0.52 17.62
C GLU A 68 -32.40 0.33 17.20
N ILE A 69 -31.52 1.27 17.57
CA ILE A 69 -30.10 1.29 17.18
C ILE A 69 -29.23 0.82 18.35
N GLU A 70 -28.42 -0.18 18.08
CA GLU A 70 -27.46 -0.76 19.02
C GLU A 70 -26.02 -0.56 18.53
N VAL A 71 -25.18 -0.02 19.42
CA VAL A 71 -23.75 0.14 19.19
C VAL A 71 -22.98 -0.67 20.21
N LYS A 72 -22.13 -1.58 19.74
CA LYS A 72 -21.34 -2.48 20.57
C LYS A 72 -19.88 -2.50 20.12
N THR A 73 -18.99 -2.82 21.03
CA THR A 73 -17.59 -3.08 20.69
C THR A 73 -17.15 -4.39 21.32
N LYS A 74 -16.57 -5.27 20.50
CA LYS A 74 -16.03 -6.56 20.94
C LYS A 74 -14.77 -6.86 20.13
N GLU A 75 -13.71 -7.30 20.81
CA GLU A 75 -12.47 -7.75 20.14
C GLU A 75 -11.90 -6.73 19.13
N ASN A 76 -11.93 -5.44 19.48
CA ASN A 76 -11.47 -4.34 18.63
C ASN A 76 -12.28 -4.16 17.33
N VAL A 77 -13.49 -4.70 17.27
CA VAL A 77 -14.46 -4.49 16.21
C VAL A 77 -15.65 -3.72 16.78
N LEU A 78 -16.00 -2.63 16.12
CA LEU A 78 -17.21 -1.86 16.34
C LEU A 78 -18.35 -2.51 15.55
N TYR A 79 -19.48 -2.74 16.22
CA TYR A 79 -20.70 -3.27 15.66
C TYR A 79 -21.78 -2.21 15.78
N VAL A 80 -22.41 -1.88 14.65
CA VAL A 80 -23.61 -1.04 14.59
C VAL A 80 -24.73 -1.89 14.01
N HIS A 81 -25.76 -2.12 14.81
CA HIS A 81 -26.94 -2.88 14.43
C HIS A 81 -28.16 -2.00 14.61
N ALA A 82 -29.12 -2.05 13.69
CA ALA A 82 -30.42 -1.44 13.89
C ALA A 82 -31.50 -2.32 13.27
N LYS A 83 -32.63 -2.46 13.96
CA LYS A 83 -33.72 -3.31 13.48
C LYS A 83 -35.07 -2.65 13.74
N HIS A 84 -35.84 -2.52 12.68
CA HIS A 84 -37.20 -1.99 12.72
C HIS A 84 -38.18 -3.05 12.24
N GLU A 85 -39.19 -3.32 13.06
CA GLU A 85 -40.29 -4.22 12.73
C GLU A 85 -41.62 -3.54 13.06
N GLU A 86 -42.40 -3.27 12.02
CA GLU A 86 -43.75 -2.71 12.14
C GLU A 86 -44.73 -3.73 11.56
N ASN A 87 -45.70 -4.13 12.38
CA ASN A 87 -46.75 -5.05 11.96
C ASN A 87 -48.11 -4.45 12.29
N THR A 88 -48.71 -3.81 11.29
CA THR A 88 -50.06 -3.27 11.33
C THR A 88 -50.97 -4.12 10.44
N PRO A 89 -52.31 -4.06 10.62
CA PRO A 89 -53.25 -4.81 9.79
C PRO A 89 -53.14 -4.53 8.29
N GLU A 90 -52.66 -3.33 7.92
CA GLU A 90 -52.55 -2.87 6.54
C GLU A 90 -51.13 -3.00 5.98
N LYS A 91 -50.11 -2.98 6.85
CA LYS A 91 -48.72 -2.89 6.45
C LYS A 91 -47.80 -3.68 7.37
N LYS A 92 -46.95 -4.50 6.77
CA LYS A 92 -45.82 -5.15 7.43
C LYS A 92 -44.52 -4.58 6.88
N VAL A 93 -43.70 -3.99 7.76
CA VAL A 93 -42.38 -3.44 7.41
C VAL A 93 -41.33 -4.11 8.26
N PHE A 94 -40.29 -4.60 7.59
CA PHE A 94 -39.09 -5.11 8.23
C PHE A 94 -37.88 -4.40 7.61
N ARG A 95 -37.05 -3.80 8.45
CA ARG A 95 -35.77 -3.21 8.04
C ARG A 95 -34.70 -3.61 9.03
N GLU A 96 -33.52 -3.90 8.53
CA GLU A 96 -32.37 -4.23 9.35
C GLU A 96 -31.11 -3.60 8.75
N PHE A 97 -30.29 -3.01 9.61
CA PHE A 97 -29.00 -2.44 9.28
C PHE A 97 -27.94 -3.13 10.14
N SER A 98 -26.84 -3.52 9.51
CA SER A 98 -25.72 -4.17 10.19
C SER A 98 -24.41 -3.72 9.57
N LYS A 99 -23.55 -3.08 10.36
CA LYS A 99 -22.22 -2.68 9.93
C LYS A 99 -21.18 -3.03 10.99
N GLN A 100 -20.04 -3.50 10.52
CA GLN A 100 -18.88 -3.79 11.35
C GLN A 100 -17.71 -2.95 10.89
N TYR A 101 -16.92 -2.48 11.84
CA TYR A 101 -15.73 -1.69 11.56
C TYR A 101 -14.59 -2.13 12.48
N SER A 102 -13.50 -2.63 11.88
CA SER A 102 -12.29 -2.98 12.61
C SER A 102 -11.60 -1.71 13.08
N LEU A 103 -11.54 -1.51 14.40
CA LEU A 103 -10.90 -0.35 14.99
C LEU A 103 -9.38 -0.43 14.77
N PRO A 104 -8.72 0.68 14.39
CA PRO A 104 -7.26 0.73 14.38
C PRO A 104 -6.69 0.39 15.76
N LYS A 105 -5.53 -0.28 15.81
CA LYS A 105 -4.87 -0.64 17.08
C LYS A 105 -4.55 0.56 17.98
N SER A 106 -4.46 1.75 17.39
CA SER A 106 -4.25 2.98 18.13
C SER A 106 -5.53 3.44 18.86
N VAL A 107 -6.72 3.14 18.34
CA VAL A 107 -7.97 3.63 18.94
C VAL A 107 -8.34 2.77 20.14
N ASP A 108 -8.57 3.40 21.28
CA ASP A 108 -9.07 2.75 22.49
C ASP A 108 -10.59 2.61 22.43
N PRO A 109 -11.13 1.37 22.41
CA PRO A 109 -12.58 1.11 22.42
C PRO A 109 -13.33 1.82 23.55
N ALA A 110 -12.71 1.97 24.73
CA ALA A 110 -13.36 2.57 25.90
C ALA A 110 -13.57 4.09 25.75
N LYS A 111 -12.89 4.72 24.79
CA LYS A 111 -12.97 6.17 24.52
C LYS A 111 -13.89 6.52 23.35
N LEU A 112 -14.56 5.52 22.77
CA LEU A 112 -15.57 5.75 21.75
C LEU A 112 -16.77 6.50 22.34
N LYS A 113 -17.23 7.49 21.59
CA LYS A 113 -18.45 8.26 21.87
C LYS A 113 -19.35 8.18 20.65
N SER A 114 -20.62 7.88 20.87
CA SER A 114 -21.65 7.90 19.84
C SER A 114 -22.55 9.13 20.00
N MET A 115 -23.02 9.67 18.87
CA MET A 115 -23.98 10.76 18.83
C MET A 115 -24.86 10.59 17.60
N LEU A 116 -26.18 10.55 17.78
CA LEU A 116 -27.14 10.51 16.68
C LEU A 116 -27.63 11.93 16.38
N THR A 117 -27.50 12.36 15.12
CA THR A 117 -28.02 13.66 14.68
C THR A 117 -29.51 13.58 14.38
N LYS A 118 -30.19 14.74 14.35
CA LYS A 118 -31.62 14.82 14.02
C LYS A 118 -31.93 14.34 12.60
N ASP A 119 -30.94 14.43 11.70
CA ASP A 119 -31.05 14.00 10.31
C ASP A 119 -30.82 12.48 10.16
N GLY A 120 -30.66 11.75 11.26
CA GLY A 120 -30.55 10.29 11.26
C GLY A 120 -29.14 9.76 11.00
N VAL A 121 -28.10 10.58 11.15
CA VAL A 121 -26.71 10.15 10.98
C VAL A 121 -26.10 9.84 12.35
N LEU A 122 -25.68 8.60 12.54
CA LEU A 122 -24.94 8.15 13.72
C LEU A 122 -23.45 8.46 13.56
N HIS A 123 -22.95 9.38 14.36
CA HIS A 123 -21.53 9.69 14.49
C HIS A 123 -20.91 8.82 15.58
N ILE A 124 -19.76 8.22 15.26
CA ILE A 124 -18.95 7.48 16.24
C ILE A 124 -17.54 8.05 16.20
N GLU A 125 -17.08 8.62 17.30
CA GLU A 125 -15.79 9.28 17.40
C GLU A 125 -14.95 8.75 18.56
N ALA A 126 -13.63 8.73 18.40
CA ALA A 126 -12.68 8.48 19.47
C ALA A 126 -11.37 9.24 19.23
N PRO A 127 -10.67 9.69 20.29
CA PRO A 127 -9.30 10.15 20.15
C PRO A 127 -8.45 9.04 19.53
N ALA A 128 -7.76 9.36 18.43
CA ALA A 128 -6.77 8.46 17.86
C ALA A 128 -5.41 8.94 18.38
N PRO A 129 -4.67 8.12 19.14
CA PRO A 129 -3.27 8.42 19.44
C PRO A 129 -2.56 8.78 18.15
N GLU A 130 -1.65 9.75 18.24
CA GLU A 130 -0.77 10.07 17.13
C GLU A 130 -0.22 8.76 16.56
N ALA A 131 -0.58 8.46 15.32
CA ALA A 131 0.13 7.43 14.57
C ALA A 131 1.61 7.79 14.74
N ILE A 132 2.37 6.93 15.42
CA ILE A 132 3.78 7.14 15.73
C ILE A 132 4.40 7.65 14.44
N ALA A 133 4.66 8.96 14.36
CA ALA A 133 5.32 9.52 13.20
C ALA A 133 6.62 8.72 13.06
N PRO A 134 7.06 8.36 11.83
CA PRO A 134 8.32 7.65 11.68
C PRO A 134 9.38 8.44 12.47
N LYS A 135 9.88 7.84 13.56
CA LYS A 135 10.72 8.54 14.52
C LYS A 135 11.91 9.10 13.73
N PRO A 136 12.11 10.43 13.67
CA PRO A 136 13.19 11.02 12.89
C PRO A 136 14.57 10.47 13.30
N GLU A 137 14.69 9.95 14.52
CA GLU A 137 15.90 9.30 15.02
C GLU A 137 16.30 8.04 14.24
N LEU A 138 15.34 7.24 13.74
CA LEU A 138 15.65 6.06 12.91
C LEU A 138 16.08 6.44 11.50
N TYR A 139 15.58 7.57 10.99
CA TYR A 139 15.94 8.06 9.66
C TYR A 139 17.38 8.59 9.64
N LEU A 140 17.77 9.30 10.71
CA LEU A 140 19.14 9.75 10.89
C LEU A 140 20.10 8.57 11.08
N PHE A 141 19.72 7.55 11.85
CA PHE A 141 20.47 6.31 11.93
C PHE A 141 20.64 5.71 10.54
N TYR A 142 19.54 5.44 9.81
CA TYR A 142 19.60 4.84 8.48
C TYR A 142 20.47 5.63 7.49
N ILE A 143 20.33 6.96 7.42
CA ILE A 143 21.15 7.80 6.54
C ILE A 143 22.62 7.74 6.94
N ARG A 144 22.95 7.78 8.24
CA ARG A 144 24.33 7.65 8.72
C ARG A 144 24.91 6.28 8.33
N PHE A 145 24.20 5.19 8.63
CA PHE A 145 24.63 3.84 8.27
C PHE A 145 24.77 3.65 6.76
N LEU A 146 23.84 4.15 5.96
CA LEU A 146 23.90 4.06 4.49
C LEU A 146 25.08 4.86 3.93
N SER A 147 25.33 6.07 4.45
CA SER A 147 26.48 6.89 4.02
C SER A 147 27.82 6.25 4.37
N ILE A 148 27.92 5.65 5.56
CA ILE A 148 29.12 4.92 6.00
C ILE A 148 29.32 3.67 5.14
N TYR A 149 28.28 2.85 4.98
CA TYR A 149 28.31 1.64 4.16
C TYR A 149 28.73 1.93 2.71
N LEU A 150 28.11 2.93 2.07
CA LEU A 150 28.43 3.32 0.69
C LEU A 150 29.86 3.84 0.56
N SER A 151 30.34 4.62 1.53
CA SER A 151 31.72 5.13 1.53
C SER A 151 32.75 4.00 1.61
N ILE A 152 32.53 3.03 2.51
CA ILE A 152 33.40 1.87 2.69
C ILE A 152 33.37 0.97 1.45
N TYR A 153 32.18 0.70 0.90
CA TYR A 153 32.03 -0.09 -0.31
C TYR A 153 32.75 0.55 -1.50
N LEU A 154 32.54 1.86 -1.71
CA LEU A 154 33.18 2.58 -2.81
C LEU A 154 34.69 2.68 -2.63
N SER A 155 35.20 2.92 -1.41
CA SER A 155 36.63 3.02 -1.16
C SER A 155 37.34 1.69 -1.38
N ILE A 156 36.76 0.58 -0.88
CA ILE A 156 37.34 -0.76 -1.03
C ILE A 156 37.28 -1.18 -2.50
N TYR A 157 36.12 -1.04 -3.14
CA TYR A 157 35.94 -1.46 -4.52
C TYR A 157 36.83 -0.66 -5.48
N LEU A 158 36.87 0.67 -5.36
CA LEU A 158 37.66 1.53 -6.23
C LEU A 158 39.16 1.34 -6.03
N SER A 159 39.62 1.16 -4.79
CA SER A 159 41.04 0.91 -4.51
C SER A 159 41.50 -0.45 -5.05
N PHE A 160 40.72 -1.51 -4.84
CA PHE A 160 41.03 -2.83 -5.39
C PHE A 160 40.97 -2.84 -6.92
N PHE A 161 39.95 -2.23 -7.50
CA PHE A 161 39.78 -2.16 -8.95
C PHE A 161 40.92 -1.37 -9.60
N LEU A 162 41.26 -0.20 -9.05
CA LEU A 162 42.33 0.64 -9.58
C LEU A 162 43.71 0.00 -9.39
N SER A 163 43.97 -0.64 -8.25
CA SER A 163 45.20 -1.41 -8.03
C SER A 163 45.32 -2.55 -9.03
N PHE A 164 44.27 -3.35 -9.19
CA PHE A 164 44.26 -4.47 -10.11
C PHE A 164 44.45 -4.01 -11.57
N PHE A 165 43.75 -2.94 -11.95
CA PHE A 165 43.87 -2.32 -13.27
C PHE A 165 45.30 -1.81 -13.51
N LEU A 166 45.87 -1.01 -12.59
CA LEU A 166 47.22 -0.47 -12.75
C LEU A 166 48.30 -1.56 -12.77
N SER A 167 48.18 -2.61 -11.95
CA SER A 167 49.09 -3.76 -11.97
C SER A 167 49.01 -4.52 -13.30
N PHE A 168 47.81 -4.74 -13.82
CA PHE A 168 47.59 -5.39 -15.12
C PHE A 168 48.19 -4.59 -16.28
N PHE A 169 47.94 -3.29 -16.34
CA PHE A 169 48.50 -2.41 -17.37
C PHE A 169 50.01 -2.24 -17.26
N SER A 170 50.57 -2.16 -16.05
CA SER A 170 52.01 -2.12 -15.83
C SER A 170 52.69 -3.43 -16.27
N SER A 171 52.05 -4.57 -16.02
CA SER A 171 52.52 -5.87 -16.50
C SER A 171 52.52 -5.96 -18.03
N LEU A 172 51.47 -5.44 -18.69
CA LEU A 172 51.41 -5.35 -20.16
C LEU A 172 52.48 -4.41 -20.74
N SER A 173 52.74 -3.28 -20.07
CA SER A 173 53.74 -2.29 -20.51
C SER A 173 55.18 -2.82 -20.39
N ASN A 174 55.50 -3.51 -19.30
CA ASN A 174 56.86 -4.05 -19.08
C ASN A 174 57.22 -5.21 -20.03
N ASN A 175 56.23 -5.95 -20.53
CA ASN A 175 56.44 -7.06 -21.47
C ASN A 175 56.80 -6.62 -22.91
N ASN A 176 56.74 -5.33 -23.23
CA ASN A 176 56.98 -4.80 -24.59
C ASN A 176 58.39 -4.20 -24.81
N LYS A 177 59.32 -4.33 -23.86
CA LYS A 177 60.72 -3.89 -24.05
C LYS A 177 61.57 -5.01 -24.69
N TYR A 178 61.43 -5.19 -26.01
CA TYR A 178 62.40 -5.98 -26.79
C TYR A 178 63.73 -5.22 -26.92
N THR A 179 64.84 -5.89 -26.63
CA THR A 179 66.20 -5.38 -26.76
C THR A 179 66.61 -5.28 -28.22
N TYR A 180 66.90 -4.08 -28.73
CA TYR A 180 67.59 -3.93 -30.02
C TYR A 180 69.08 -4.22 -29.83
N VAL A 181 69.56 -5.33 -30.38
CA VAL A 181 71.00 -5.61 -30.52
C VAL A 181 71.43 -5.02 -31.86
N ALA A 182 72.22 -3.94 -31.85
CA ALA A 182 72.74 -3.34 -33.06
C ALA A 182 73.80 -4.26 -33.70
N ALA A 183 73.53 -4.78 -34.89
CA ALA A 183 74.50 -5.52 -35.69
C ALA A 183 75.53 -4.54 -36.27
N SER A 184 76.77 -4.61 -35.80
CA SER A 184 77.91 -3.91 -36.41
C SER A 184 78.28 -4.60 -37.73
N HIS A 185 77.85 -4.05 -38.85
CA HIS A 185 78.40 -4.37 -40.16
C HIS A 185 79.66 -3.51 -40.43
N PRO A 186 80.81 -4.11 -40.78
CA PRO A 186 81.98 -3.34 -41.19
C PRO A 186 81.85 -2.90 -42.65
N LEU A 187 81.82 -1.58 -42.87
CA LEU A 187 82.28 -0.93 -44.10
C LEU A 187 83.75 -0.55 -43.83
N LYS A 188 84.76 -0.76 -44.68
CA LYS A 188 84.95 -0.62 -46.12
C LYS A 188 86.22 -1.46 -46.46
N GLU A 189 86.61 -1.75 -47.69
CA GLU A 189 87.03 -0.77 -48.68
C GLU A 189 87.28 -1.41 -50.05
N SER A 190 87.07 -0.59 -51.07
CA SER A 190 87.35 -0.79 -52.49
C SER A 190 88.85 -0.93 -52.80
N VAL A 191 89.22 -1.93 -53.61
CA VAL A 191 89.93 -1.82 -54.92
C VAL A 191 89.52 -3.03 -55.77
#